data_AF-A0AAW6LNY4-F1
#
_entry.id   AF-A0AAW6LNY4-F1
#
_cell.length_a   1.000
_cell.length_b   1.000
_cell.length_c   1.000
_cell.angle_alpha   90.00
_cell.angle_beta   90.00
_cell.angle_gamma   90.00
#
_symmetry.space_group_name_H-M   'P 1'
#
loop_
_entity.id
_entity.type
_entity.pdbx_description
1 polymer ?
#
loop_
_entity_poly.entity_id
_entity_poly.type
_entity_poly.pdbx_seq_one_letter_code
_entity_poly.pdbx_strand_id
1 'polypeptide(L)' 'MKRTGLFSRSPARNIAFGALFALINMIALWPPLYIAMSHQHGLVIGVPISVWYLILVSAAAIAAVTGLWVTECRQGAVD' A
#
# COMPACT_ATOMS: atom_id res chain seq x y z
N MET A 1 27.32 21.01 -15.69
CA MET A 1 27.74 19.85 -14.86
C MET A 1 26.54 19.35 -14.06
N LYS A 2 25.77 18.37 -14.56
CA LYS A 2 24.81 17.61 -13.74
C LYS A 2 25.38 16.20 -13.62
N ARG A 3 25.85 15.85 -12.42
CA ARG A 3 26.35 14.52 -12.13
C ARG A 3 25.19 13.55 -12.30
N THR A 4 25.23 12.77 -13.37
CA THR A 4 24.48 11.52 -13.53
C THR A 4 25.03 10.54 -12.48
N GLY A 5 24.60 10.73 -11.24
CA GLY A 5 24.78 9.72 -10.20
C GLY A 5 23.98 8.50 -10.64
N LEU A 6 24.67 7.40 -10.93
CA LEU A 6 24.07 6.07 -10.94
C LEU A 6 23.45 5.85 -9.55
N PHE A 7 22.20 6.24 -9.37
CA PHE A 7 21.43 5.79 -8.23
C PHE A 7 21.19 4.30 -8.43
N SER A 8 21.92 3.49 -7.66
CA SER A 8 21.71 2.04 -7.60
C SER A 8 20.31 1.78 -7.03
N ARG A 9 19.31 1.76 -7.92
CA ARG A 9 17.97 1.26 -7.60
C ARG A 9 18.15 -0.20 -7.24
N SER A 10 18.04 -0.54 -5.95
CA SER A 10 18.08 -1.93 -5.53
C SER A 10 16.88 -2.65 -6.16
N PRO A 11 17.07 -3.58 -7.10
CA PRO A 11 15.97 -4.25 -7.77
C PRO A 11 15.09 -5.01 -6.77
N ALA A 12 15.71 -5.56 -5.72
CA ALA A 12 15.01 -6.24 -4.63
C ALA A 12 14.01 -5.31 -3.89
N ARG A 13 14.37 -4.03 -3.70
CA ARG A 13 13.49 -3.07 -3.03
C ARG A 13 12.26 -2.74 -3.89
N ASN A 14 12.46 -2.49 -5.19
CA ASN A 14 11.35 -2.18 -6.09
C ASN A 14 10.41 -3.38 -6.23
N ILE A 15 10.96 -4.59 -6.28
CA ILE A 15 10.18 -5.83 -6.26
C ILE A 15 9.40 -5.94 -4.94
N ALA A 16 9.99 -5.62 -3.79
CA ALA A 16 9.31 -5.69 -2.50
C ALA A 16 8.13 -4.71 -2.40
N PHE A 17 8.32 -3.44 -2.79
CA PHE A 17 7.21 -2.45 -2.80
C PHE A 17 6.13 -2.81 -3.84
N GLY A 18 6.53 -3.29 -5.02
CA GLY A 18 5.61 -3.76 -6.04
C GLY A 18 4.78 -4.97 -5.59
N ALA A 19 5.42 -5.97 -4.96
CA ALA A 19 4.75 -7.14 -4.41
C ALA A 19 3.80 -6.76 -3.26
N LEU A 20 4.22 -5.87 -2.36
CA LEU A 20 3.38 -5.34 -1.30
C LEU A 20 2.14 -4.64 -1.87
N PHE A 21 2.32 -3.76 -2.85
CA PHE A 21 1.22 -3.05 -3.48
C PHE A 21 0.26 -4.00 -4.22
N ALA A 22 0.80 -5.00 -4.93
CA ALA A 22 0.01 -6.02 -5.60
C ALA A 22 -0.83 -6.83 -4.61
N LEU A 23 -0.23 -7.25 -3.48
CA LEU A 23 -0.93 -7.98 -2.42
C LEU A 23 -2.08 -7.14 -1.83
N ILE A 24 -1.82 -5.86 -1.53
CA ILE A 24 -2.85 -4.94 -1.02
C ILE A 24 -4.02 -4.83 -2.01
N ASN A 25 -3.73 -4.74 -3.32
CA ASN A 25 -4.77 -4.68 -4.35
C ASN A 25 -5.52 -6.00 -4.52
N MET A 26 -4.84 -7.14 -4.42
CA MET A 26 -5.52 -8.45 -4.44
C MET A 26 -6.48 -8.59 -3.27
N ILE A 27 -6.08 -8.12 -2.07
CA ILE A 27 -6.97 -8.06 -0.91
C ILE A 27 -8.13 -7.12 -1.21
N ALA A 28 -7.86 -5.89 -1.67
CA ALA A 28 -8.88 -4.89 -2.01
C ALA A 28 -9.96 -5.43 -2.97
N LEU A 29 -9.53 -6.17 -3.99
CA LEU A 29 -10.37 -6.72 -5.05
C LEU A 29 -10.95 -8.09 -4.72
N TRP A 30 -10.83 -8.60 -3.49
CA TRP A 30 -11.39 -9.89 -3.09
C TRP A 30 -12.80 -9.71 -2.48
N PRO A 31 -13.89 -9.85 -3.27
CA PRO A 31 -15.26 -9.70 -2.75
C PRO A 31 -15.63 -10.68 -1.63
N PRO A 32 -15.28 -11.98 -1.66
CA PRO A 32 -15.57 -12.87 -0.54
C PRO A 32 -15.01 -12.42 0.81
N LEU A 33 -13.86 -11.73 0.86
CA LEU A 33 -13.27 -11.24 2.10
C LEU A 33 -14.11 -10.07 2.67
N TYR A 34 -14.49 -9.14 1.80
CA TYR A 34 -15.41 -8.05 2.13
C TYR A 34 -16.78 -8.57 2.59
N ILE A 35 -17.35 -9.54 1.87
CA ILE A 35 -18.66 -10.12 2.18
C ILE A 35 -18.60 -10.86 3.53
N ALA A 36 -17.58 -11.69 3.77
CA ALA A 36 -17.39 -12.36 5.06
C ALA A 36 -17.31 -11.36 6.23
N MET A 37 -16.58 -10.25 6.05
CA MET A 37 -16.47 -9.17 7.04
C MET A 37 -17.79 -8.40 7.21
N SER A 38 -18.64 -8.33 6.18
CA SER A 38 -19.93 -7.63 6.22
C SER A 38 -21.04 -8.43 6.90
N HIS A 39 -20.98 -9.77 6.87
CA HIS A 39 -21.93 -10.64 7.58
C HIS A 39 -21.74 -10.61 9.10
N GLN A 40 -20.58 -10.17 9.57
CA GLN A 40 -20.40 -9.80 10.97
C GLN A 40 -21.07 -8.43 11.18
N HIS A 41 -22.26 -8.42 11.79
CA HIS A 41 -22.88 -7.22 12.37
C HIS A 41 -22.07 -6.63 13.55
N GLY A 42 -20.77 -6.93 13.63
CA GLY A 42 -19.85 -6.35 14.59
C GLY A 42 -19.66 -4.87 14.26
N LEU A 43 -20.14 -4.02 15.15
CA LEU A 43 -19.82 -2.61 15.16
C LEU A 43 -18.55 -2.43 16.00
N VAL A 44 -17.53 -1.83 15.41
CA VAL A 44 -16.33 -1.40 16.14
C VAL A 44 -16.37 0.12 16.19
N ILE A 45 -16.53 0.66 17.41
CA ILE A 45 -16.65 2.12 17.65
C ILE A 45 -17.82 2.70 16.82
N GLY A 46 -18.94 1.97 16.75
CA GLY A 46 -20.14 2.41 16.01
C GLY A 46 -20.03 2.33 14.48
N VAL A 47 -18.91 1.83 13.94
CA VAL A 47 -18.68 1.68 12.50
C VAL A 47 -18.64 0.19 12.12
N PRO A 48 -19.30 -0.23 11.02
CA PRO A 48 -19.24 -1.63 10.57
C PRO A 48 -17.82 -2.08 10.24
N ILE A 49 -17.50 -3.34 10.54
CA ILE A 49 -16.19 -3.94 10.22
C ILE A 49 -15.86 -3.83 8.72
N SER A 50 -16.86 -3.93 7.84
CA SER A 50 -16.67 -3.77 6.39
C SER A 50 -16.16 -2.38 5.98
N VAL A 51 -16.51 -1.33 6.74
CA VAL A 51 -16.01 0.03 6.52
C VAL A 51 -14.57 0.16 7.02
N TRP A 52 -14.26 -0.41 8.19
CA TRP A 52 -12.89 -0.49 8.70
C TRP A 52 -11.94 -1.21 7.75
N TYR A 53 -12.41 -2.31 7.16
CA TYR A 53 -11.68 -3.03 6.12
C TYR A 53 -11.29 -2.13 4.95
N LEU A 54 -12.25 -1.36 4.41
CA LEU A 54 -12.03 -0.43 3.30
C LEU A 54 -11.02 0.66 3.66
N ILE A 55 -11.12 1.22 4.88
CA ILE A 55 -10.19 2.23 5.39
C ILE A 55 -8.78 1.65 5.50
N LEU A 56 -8.63 0.45 6.07
CA LEU A 56 -7.32 -0.18 6.27
C LEU A 56 -6.62 -0.52 4.96
N VAL A 57 -7.35 -1.08 4.00
CA VAL A 57 -6.79 -1.41 2.67
C VAL A 57 -6.36 -0.13 1.94
N SER A 58 -7.18 0.92 2.00
CA SER A 58 -6.84 2.21 1.39
C SER A 58 -5.62 2.85 2.06
N ALA A 59 -5.57 2.84 3.39
CA ALA A 59 -4.44 3.35 4.16
C ALA A 59 -3.15 2.58 3.87
N ALA A 60 -3.23 1.25 3.74
CA ALA A 60 -2.09 0.41 3.39
C ALA A 60 -1.53 0.75 2.00
N ALA A 61 -2.40 0.95 1.01
CA ALA A 61 -1.99 1.35 -0.34
C ALA A 61 -1.29 2.72 -0.33
N ILE A 62 -1.86 3.71 0.36
CA ILE A 62 -1.26 5.05 0.51
C ILE A 62 0.10 4.95 1.20
N ALA A 63 0.21 4.17 2.27
CA ALA A 63 1.46 3.97 3.01
C ALA A 63 2.55 3.31 2.16
N ALA A 64 2.19 2.30 1.35
CA ALA A 64 3.13 1.62 0.46
C ALA A 64 3.69 2.59 -0.61
N VAL A 65 2.81 3.38 -1.24
CA VAL A 65 3.21 4.37 -2.26
C VAL A 65 4.01 5.52 -1.65
N THR A 66 3.54 6.07 -0.53
CA THR A 66 4.25 7.15 0.19
C THR A 66 5.61 6.68 0.68
N GLY A 67 5.69 5.45 1.20
CA GLY A 67 6.94 4.84 1.63
C GLY A 67 7.93 4.72 0.48
N LEU A 68 7.48 4.24 -0.69
CA LEU A 68 8.31 4.19 -1.89
C LEU A 68 8.79 5.60 -2.27
N TRP A 69 7.86 6.56 -2.38
CA TRP A 69 8.19 7.94 -2.74
C TRP A 69 9.22 8.58 -1.80
N VAL A 70 9.04 8.46 -0.48
CA VAL A 70 10.01 8.97 0.51
C VAL A 70 11.38 8.31 0.35
N THR A 71 11.42 6.99 0.07
CA THR A 71 12.70 6.31 -0.17
C THR A 71 13.38 6.77 -1.46
N GLU A 72 12.62 7.11 -2.49
CA GLU A 72 13.13 7.63 -3.75
C GLU A 72 13.60 9.08 -3.63
N CYS A 73 12.87 9.95 -2.92
CA CYS A 73 13.31 11.32 -2.62
C CYS A 73 14.61 11.35 -1.81
N ARG A 74 14.75 10.47 -0.79
CA ARG A 74 16.01 10.33 -0.02
C ARG A 74 17.20 9.91 -0.89
N GLN A 75 16.92 9.24 -2.00
CA GLN A 75 17.92 8.83 -2.97
C GLN A 75 18.05 9.83 -4.12
N GLY A 76 17.45 11.03 -4.05
CA GLY A 76 17.53 12.02 -5.13
C GLY A 76 17.05 11.50 -6.49
N ALA A 77 16.21 10.46 -6.50
CA ALA A 77 15.67 9.86 -7.71
C ALA A 77 14.39 10.57 -8.19
N VAL A 78 13.76 11.33 -7.31
CA VAL A 78 12.53 12.10 -7.53
C VAL A 78 12.72 13.44 -6.81
N ASP A 79 12.58 14.54 -7.56
CA ASP A 79 12.76 15.93 -7.11
C ASP A 79 11.48 16.48 -6.45
#